data_AF-A0A0D6AVV8-F1
#
_entry.id   AF-A0A0D6AVV8-F1
#
_cell.length_a   1.000
_cell.length_b   1.000
_cell.length_c   1.000
_cell.angle_alpha   90.00
_cell.angle_beta   90.00
_cell.angle_gamma   90.00
#
_symmetry.space_group_name_H-M   'P 1'
#
loop_
_entity.id
_entity.type
_entity.pdbx_description
1 polymer ?
#
loop_
_entity_poly.entity_id
_entity_poly.type
_entity_poly.pdbx_seq_one_letter_code
_entity_poly.pdbx_strand_id
1 'polypeptide(L)'
;MQIARIPQISGLYAWYYKPLLLENANDLTKTLTSFLDNQQEIKTQINMRYGVKLISESPLNIFYGSNNQSLAEIFSEAIQYGENFITHFFKSEAVQFFTRPIYIGIAKNFYTRVYQQHYLSLVEMWDDNSRISKYLTLHPEVNVQIVMTELNLSHSFALEARVRNIAPRDLMVHIFPTDNLPQEIGTDDEDMQSEQKYRRTLEKLLQIIADPICGRR
;
A
#
# COMPACT_ATOMS: atom_id res chain seq x y z
N MET A 1 -22.62 8.22 13.12
CA MET A 1 -22.19 6.87 12.71
C MET A 1 -20.70 6.81 12.99
N GLN A 2 -20.27 6.14 14.07
CA GLN A 2 -18.86 6.15 14.51
C GLN A 2 -18.16 5.00 13.78
N ILE A 3 -17.46 5.31 12.68
CA ILE A 3 -16.94 4.32 11.72
C ILE A 3 -15.72 3.56 12.28
N ALA A 4 -15.06 4.07 13.32
CA ALA A 4 -14.03 3.33 14.07
C ALA A 4 -13.84 3.90 15.49
N ARG A 5 -13.62 3.05 16.50
CA ARG A 5 -13.15 3.47 17.84
C ARG A 5 -11.63 3.67 17.81
N ILE A 6 -11.19 4.74 17.15
CA ILE A 6 -9.75 5.08 17.11
C ILE A 6 -9.41 5.95 18.33
N PRO A 7 -8.48 5.51 19.19
CA PRO A 7 -8.15 6.25 20.41
C PRO A 7 -7.35 7.52 20.10
N GLN A 8 -7.44 8.53 20.97
CA GLN A 8 -6.67 9.77 20.88
C GLN A 8 -5.34 9.65 21.63
N ILE A 9 -4.61 8.56 21.35
CA ILE A 9 -3.29 8.27 21.96
C ILE A 9 -2.23 8.15 20.88
N SER A 10 -0.97 8.18 21.30
CA SER A 10 0.17 8.02 20.41
C SER A 10 0.54 6.56 20.19
N GLY A 11 1.23 6.29 19.08
CA GLY A 11 1.93 5.04 18.87
C GLY A 11 2.17 4.71 17.40
N LEU A 12 2.31 3.41 17.13
CA LEU A 12 2.49 2.88 15.78
C LEU A 12 1.17 2.33 15.26
N TYR A 13 0.95 2.41 13.95
CA TYR A 13 -0.19 1.78 13.31
C TYR A 13 0.23 1.12 12.00
N ALA A 14 -0.49 0.06 11.64
CA ALA A 14 -0.28 -0.69 10.42
C ALA A 14 -1.63 -0.99 9.75
N TRP A 15 -1.71 -0.71 8.46
CA TRP A 15 -2.86 -1.04 7.63
C TRP A 15 -2.65 -2.39 6.99
N TYR A 16 -3.66 -3.24 6.99
CA TYR A 16 -3.65 -4.59 6.41
C TYR A 16 -4.80 -4.74 5.42
N TYR A 17 -4.57 -5.55 4.39
CA TYR A 17 -5.62 -5.94 3.45
C TYR A 17 -6.45 -7.06 4.09
N LYS A 18 -7.72 -6.75 4.36
CA LYS A 18 -8.69 -7.65 4.97
C LYS A 18 -10.01 -7.54 4.20
N PRO A 19 -10.13 -8.17 3.01
CA PRO A 19 -11.33 -8.09 2.20
C PRO A 19 -12.52 -8.71 2.95
N LEU A 20 -13.55 -7.89 3.21
CA LEU A 20 -14.72 -8.31 3.98
C LEU A 20 -15.74 -9.06 3.12
N LEU A 21 -15.79 -8.72 1.82
CA LEU A 21 -16.68 -9.30 0.83
C LEU A 21 -15.85 -9.92 -0.29
N LEU A 22 -15.88 -11.25 -0.38
CA LEU A 22 -15.25 -12.02 -1.45
C LEU A 22 -16.23 -12.26 -2.61
N GLU A 23 -17.06 -11.26 -2.94
CA GLU A 23 -18.14 -11.41 -3.92
C GLU A 23 -17.61 -11.58 -5.36
N ASN A 24 -16.40 -11.11 -5.63
CA ASN A 24 -15.77 -11.25 -6.94
C ASN A 24 -14.32 -11.76 -6.82
N ALA A 25 -14.13 -13.06 -7.04
CA ALA A 25 -12.82 -13.71 -7.05
C ALA A 25 -11.83 -13.02 -8.00
N ASN A 26 -12.31 -12.48 -9.12
CA ASN A 26 -11.45 -11.78 -10.08
C ASN A 26 -10.88 -10.49 -9.53
N ASP A 27 -11.66 -9.73 -8.74
CA ASP A 27 -11.18 -8.49 -8.14
C ASP A 27 -10.17 -8.78 -7.04
N LEU A 28 -10.41 -9.82 -6.23
CA LEU A 28 -9.44 -10.31 -5.24
C LEU A 28 -8.12 -10.71 -5.93
N THR A 29 -8.18 -11.53 -6.98
CA THR A 29 -6.99 -11.95 -7.73
C THR A 29 -6.21 -10.76 -8.28
N LYS A 30 -6.90 -9.77 -8.85
CA LYS A 30 -6.26 -8.55 -9.36
C LYS A 30 -5.56 -7.77 -8.25
N THR A 31 -6.24 -7.53 -7.12
CA THR A 31 -5.65 -6.81 -5.99
C THR A 31 -4.44 -7.55 -5.41
N LEU A 32 -4.54 -8.87 -5.19
CA LEU A 32 -3.44 -9.68 -4.66
C LEU A 32 -2.26 -9.76 -5.64
N THR A 33 -2.54 -9.88 -6.94
CA THR A 33 -1.49 -9.84 -7.97
C THR A 33 -0.76 -8.50 -7.92
N SER A 34 -1.49 -7.38 -7.82
CA SER A 34 -0.89 -6.04 -7.77
C SER A 34 0.13 -5.86 -6.64
N PHE A 35 -0.01 -6.58 -5.52
CA PHE A 35 0.94 -6.48 -4.39
C PHE A 35 2.33 -7.01 -4.74
N LEU A 36 2.38 -7.98 -5.66
CA LEU A 36 3.59 -8.63 -6.12
C LEU A 36 4.06 -8.08 -7.47
N ASP A 37 3.18 -7.43 -8.23
CA ASP A 37 3.40 -6.86 -9.56
C ASP A 37 4.21 -5.56 -9.53
N ASN A 38 5.26 -5.53 -8.71
CA ASN A 38 6.27 -4.50 -8.83
C ASN A 38 7.02 -4.75 -10.13
N GLN A 39 7.03 -3.78 -11.05
CA GLN A 39 7.88 -3.79 -12.23
C GLN A 39 9.33 -3.91 -11.77
N GLN A 40 9.82 -5.14 -11.70
CA GLN A 40 11.20 -5.42 -11.41
C GLN A 40 11.96 -5.16 -12.71
N GLU A 41 13.03 -4.38 -12.62
CA GLU A 41 13.86 -4.08 -13.78
C GLU A 41 15.31 -4.42 -13.45
N ILE A 42 15.98 -5.12 -14.37
CA ILE A 42 17.43 -5.24 -14.35
C ILE A 42 17.99 -4.02 -15.05
N LYS A 43 18.66 -3.16 -14.28
CA LYS A 43 19.49 -2.08 -14.81
C LYS A 43 20.94 -2.49 -14.82
N THR A 44 21.49 -2.67 -16.02
CA THR A 44 22.92 -2.91 -16.23
C THR A 44 23.59 -1.62 -16.67
N GLN A 45 24.53 -1.12 -15.87
CA GLN A 45 25.36 0.03 -16.21
C GLN A 45 26.82 -0.41 -16.36
N ILE A 46 27.39 -0.22 -17.54
CA ILE A 46 28.81 -0.46 -17.82
C ILE A 46 29.49 0.90 -18.02
N ASN A 47 30.47 1.20 -17.18
CA ASN A 47 31.29 2.40 -17.30
C ASN A 47 32.55 2.08 -18.12
N MET A 48 32.81 2.84 -19.18
CA MET A 48 33.95 2.68 -20.08
C MET A 48 34.91 3.87 -19.96
N ARG A 49 36.07 3.79 -20.64
CA ARG A 49 37.03 4.91 -20.72
C ARG A 49 36.39 6.15 -21.35
N TYR A 50 36.95 7.32 -21.03
CA TYR A 50 36.52 8.64 -21.53
C TYR A 50 35.08 9.04 -21.12
N GLY A 51 34.54 8.46 -20.05
CA GLY A 51 33.23 8.82 -19.54
C GLY A 51 32.06 8.22 -20.33
N VAL A 52 32.31 7.31 -21.27
CA VAL A 52 31.26 6.58 -21.98
C VAL A 52 30.56 5.62 -21.02
N LYS A 53 29.23 5.62 -21.03
CA LYS A 53 28.38 4.74 -20.21
C LYS A 53 27.43 3.98 -21.12
N LEU A 54 27.37 2.66 -20.98
CA LEU A 54 26.32 1.83 -21.58
C LEU A 54 25.30 1.52 -20.49
N ILE A 55 24.03 1.86 -20.75
CA ILE A 55 22.92 1.63 -19.83
C ILE A 55 21.91 0.74 -20.56
N SER A 56 21.59 -0.40 -19.96
CA SER A 56 20.55 -1.32 -20.42
C SER A 56 19.55 -1.53 -19.29
N GLU A 57 18.27 -1.40 -19.60
CA GLU A 57 17.16 -1.64 -18.67
C GLU A 57 16.30 -2.77 -19.27
N SER A 58 15.95 -3.76 -18.46
CA SER A 58 15.20 -4.93 -18.92
C SER A 58 14.15 -5.34 -17.89
N PRO A 59 12.86 -5.45 -18.27
CA PRO A 59 11.81 -5.82 -17.35
C PRO A 59 11.94 -7.29 -16.95
N LEU A 60 11.55 -7.59 -15.71
CA LEU A 60 11.48 -8.93 -15.15
C LEU A 60 10.03 -9.30 -14.86
N ASN A 61 9.66 -10.50 -15.29
CA ASN A 61 8.38 -11.11 -14.97
C ASN A 61 8.60 -12.22 -13.94
N ILE A 62 7.70 -12.30 -12.95
CA ILE A 62 7.77 -13.31 -11.91
C ILE A 62 6.93 -14.52 -12.33
N PHE A 63 7.56 -15.68 -12.38
CA PHE A 63 6.91 -16.97 -12.62
C PHE A 63 7.22 -17.94 -11.48
N TYR A 64 6.28 -18.84 -11.18
CA TYR A 64 6.42 -19.82 -10.11
C TYR A 64 6.49 -21.25 -10.65
N GLY A 65 7.32 -22.05 -9.98
CA GLY A 65 7.47 -23.48 -10.26
C GLY A 65 8.13 -23.79 -11.61
N SER A 66 8.29 -25.09 -11.89
CA SER A 66 8.87 -25.57 -13.16
C SER A 66 8.00 -25.30 -14.38
N ASN A 67 6.71 -25.03 -14.17
CA ASN A 67 5.73 -24.83 -15.22
C ASN A 67 5.59 -23.36 -15.64
N ASN A 68 6.40 -22.46 -15.05
CA ASN A 68 6.34 -21.02 -15.27
C ASN A 68 4.94 -20.42 -15.11
N GLN A 69 4.24 -20.79 -14.04
CA GLN A 69 2.90 -20.25 -13.77
C GLN A 69 3.00 -18.77 -13.38
N SER A 70 2.11 -17.96 -13.95
CA SER A 70 1.97 -16.56 -13.56
C SER A 70 1.32 -16.43 -12.19
N LEU A 71 1.53 -15.29 -11.52
CA LEU A 71 0.91 -15.02 -10.21
C LEU A 71 -0.61 -15.06 -10.27
N ALA A 72 -1.21 -14.53 -11.34
CA ALA A 72 -2.66 -14.53 -11.53
C ALA A 72 -3.23 -15.96 -11.64
N GLU A 73 -2.51 -16.88 -12.29
CA GLU A 73 -2.90 -18.30 -12.38
C GLU A 73 -2.85 -18.96 -11.00
N ILE A 74 -1.78 -18.76 -10.23
CA ILE A 74 -1.64 -19.32 -8.87
C ILE A 74 -2.76 -18.84 -7.95
N PHE A 75 -3.05 -17.53 -7.97
CA PHE A 75 -4.12 -16.98 -7.13
C PHE A 75 -5.49 -17.50 -7.55
N SER A 76 -5.75 -17.58 -8.86
CA SER A 76 -7.02 -18.11 -9.37
C SER A 76 -7.20 -19.57 -8.98
N GLU A 77 -6.15 -20.38 -9.10
CA GLU A 77 -6.13 -21.79 -8.69
C GLU A 77 -6.34 -21.94 -7.17
N ALA A 78 -5.63 -21.16 -6.36
CA ALA A 78 -5.75 -21.17 -4.90
C ALA A 78 -7.16 -20.77 -4.44
N ILE A 79 -7.78 -19.77 -5.07
CA ILE A 79 -9.16 -19.35 -4.78
C ILE A 79 -10.13 -20.46 -5.19
N GLN A 80 -9.96 -21.06 -6.37
CA GLN A 80 -10.85 -22.11 -6.87
C GLN A 80 -10.88 -23.34 -5.95
N TYR A 81 -9.72 -23.78 -5.44
CA TYR A 81 -9.65 -24.98 -4.59
C TYR A 81 -9.77 -24.68 -3.08
N GLY A 82 -9.42 -23.47 -2.66
CA GLY A 82 -9.25 -23.09 -1.26
C GLY A 82 -10.20 -22.00 -0.77
N GLU A 83 -11.25 -21.66 -1.51
CA GLU A 83 -12.17 -20.54 -1.23
C GLU A 83 -12.57 -20.44 0.25
N ASN A 84 -13.02 -21.56 0.84
CA ASN A 84 -13.44 -21.61 2.24
C ASN A 84 -12.29 -21.30 3.19
N PHE A 85 -11.11 -21.87 2.96
CA PHE A 85 -9.93 -21.61 3.80
C PHE A 85 -9.50 -20.14 3.70
N ILE A 86 -9.43 -19.60 2.48
CA ILE A 86 -9.04 -18.22 2.21
C ILE A 86 -10.04 -17.25 2.86
N THR A 87 -11.33 -17.53 2.75
CA THR A 87 -12.39 -16.75 3.39
C THR A 87 -12.25 -16.74 4.91
N HIS A 88 -12.02 -17.90 5.52
CA HIS A 88 -11.82 -17.98 6.98
C HIS A 88 -10.53 -17.28 7.41
N PHE A 89 -9.45 -17.44 6.64
CA PHE A 89 -8.19 -16.76 6.87
C PHE A 89 -8.37 -15.24 6.89
N PHE A 90 -8.97 -14.65 5.84
CA PHE A 90 -9.19 -13.20 5.77
C PHE A 90 -10.16 -12.67 6.83
N LYS A 91 -11.12 -13.47 7.31
CA LYS A 91 -11.99 -13.06 8.41
C LYS A 91 -11.31 -13.12 9.78
N SER A 92 -10.28 -13.95 9.92
CA SER A 92 -9.59 -14.17 11.20
C SER A 92 -8.63 -13.03 11.57
N GLU A 93 -8.21 -13.02 12.83
CA GLU A 93 -7.10 -12.18 13.30
C GLU A 93 -5.73 -12.71 12.85
N ALA A 94 -5.67 -13.87 12.18
CA ALA A 94 -4.43 -14.44 11.69
C ALA A 94 -3.79 -13.57 10.59
N VAL A 95 -4.58 -12.80 9.85
CA VAL A 95 -4.13 -11.94 8.75
C VAL A 95 -2.94 -11.09 9.16
N GLN A 96 -3.00 -10.44 10.32
CA GLN A 96 -1.93 -9.52 10.77
C GLN A 96 -0.61 -10.23 11.11
N PHE A 97 -0.64 -11.53 11.36
CA PHE A 97 0.54 -12.34 11.68
C PHE A 97 1.18 -12.97 10.44
N PHE A 98 0.37 -13.29 9.42
CA PHE A 98 0.80 -14.01 8.22
C PHE A 98 0.94 -13.11 6.98
N THR A 99 0.47 -11.87 7.04
CA THR A 99 0.57 -10.92 5.92
C THR A 99 1.43 -9.72 6.28
N ARG A 100 2.01 -9.11 5.25
CA ARG A 100 2.72 -7.84 5.38
C ARG A 100 1.70 -6.70 5.46
N PRO A 101 1.99 -5.64 6.24
CA PRO A 101 1.16 -4.47 6.23
C PRO A 101 1.19 -3.81 4.84
N ILE A 102 0.08 -3.23 4.41
CA ILE A 102 0.02 -2.36 3.24
C ILE A 102 0.75 -1.06 3.52
N TYR A 103 0.61 -0.51 4.72
CA TYR A 103 1.27 0.73 5.13
C TYR A 103 1.53 0.71 6.62
N ILE A 104 2.68 1.26 7.04
CA ILE A 104 3.05 1.41 8.45
C ILE A 104 3.42 2.87 8.71
N GLY A 105 2.97 3.40 9.84
CA GLY A 105 3.23 4.79 10.20
C GLY A 105 3.24 5.02 11.70
N ILE A 106 3.64 6.24 12.07
CA ILE A 106 3.72 6.70 13.46
C ILE A 106 2.73 7.86 13.63
N ALA A 107 2.00 7.85 14.75
CA ALA A 107 1.05 8.91 15.10
C ALA A 107 1.32 9.42 16.52
N LYS A 108 1.28 10.74 16.72
CA LYS A 108 1.13 11.34 18.06
C LYS A 108 -0.33 11.24 18.53
N ASN A 109 -1.26 11.21 17.60
CA ASN A 109 -2.69 11.05 17.82
C ASN A 109 -3.26 10.17 16.71
N PHE A 110 -3.62 8.93 17.04
CA PHE A 110 -4.18 8.02 16.04
C PHE A 110 -5.45 8.57 15.39
N TYR A 111 -6.33 9.26 16.13
CA TYR A 111 -7.55 9.82 15.55
C TYR A 111 -7.21 10.83 14.44
N THR A 112 -6.26 11.72 14.68
CA THR A 112 -5.84 12.69 13.66
C THR A 112 -5.17 12.01 12.47
N ARG A 113 -4.15 11.17 12.73
CA ARG A 113 -3.35 10.61 11.65
C ARG A 113 -4.07 9.50 10.88
N VAL A 114 -4.63 8.52 11.58
CA VAL A 114 -5.24 7.34 10.98
C VAL A 114 -6.61 7.67 10.41
N TYR A 115 -7.46 8.35 11.18
CA TYR A 115 -8.82 8.64 10.73
C TYR A 115 -8.89 9.89 9.86
N GLN A 116 -8.54 11.06 10.40
CA GLN A 116 -8.76 12.32 9.70
C GLN A 116 -7.88 12.45 8.45
N GLN A 117 -6.60 12.07 8.53
CA GLN A 117 -5.67 12.24 7.41
C GLN A 117 -5.66 11.06 6.45
N HIS A 118 -5.57 9.82 6.93
CA HIS A 118 -5.48 8.66 6.04
C HIS A 118 -6.84 8.12 5.58
N TYR A 119 -7.74 7.82 6.51
CA TYR A 119 -9.01 7.20 6.17
C TYR A 119 -9.93 8.14 5.36
N LEU A 120 -10.10 9.40 5.78
CA LEU A 120 -10.95 10.34 5.03
C LEU A 120 -10.38 10.62 3.63
N SER A 121 -9.06 10.82 3.51
CA SER A 121 -8.41 10.98 2.21
C SER A 121 -8.62 9.76 1.30
N LEU A 122 -8.55 8.55 1.86
CA LEU A 122 -8.84 7.33 1.11
C LEU A 122 -10.30 7.30 0.62
N VAL A 123 -11.27 7.67 1.47
CA VAL A 123 -12.69 7.75 1.09
C VAL A 123 -12.89 8.78 -0.02
N GLU A 124 -12.25 9.94 0.06
CA GLU A 124 -12.31 10.99 -0.98
C GLU A 124 -11.76 10.51 -2.32
N MET A 125 -10.67 9.75 -2.34
CA MET A 125 -10.09 9.21 -3.58
C MET A 125 -10.94 8.11 -4.23
N TRP A 126 -11.85 7.51 -3.46
CA TRP A 126 -12.83 6.54 -3.93
C TRP A 126 -14.14 7.16 -4.39
N ASP A 127 -14.30 8.49 -4.35
CA ASP A 127 -15.43 9.16 -4.98
C ASP A 127 -15.37 8.95 -6.51
N ASP A 128 -16.44 8.41 -7.08
CA ASP A 128 -16.58 8.17 -8.52
C ASP A 128 -16.51 9.47 -9.34
N ASN A 129 -16.87 10.60 -8.73
CA ASN A 129 -16.80 11.90 -9.38
C ASN A 129 -15.40 12.53 -9.38
N SER A 130 -14.48 11.98 -8.59
CA SER A 130 -13.13 12.50 -8.45
C SER A 130 -12.35 12.43 -9.76
N ARG A 131 -11.39 13.34 -9.93
CA ARG A 131 -10.48 13.35 -11.09
C ARG A 131 -9.69 12.04 -11.19
N ILE A 132 -9.34 11.45 -10.04
CA ILE A 132 -8.57 10.21 -9.95
C ILE A 132 -9.41 9.03 -10.47
N SER A 133 -10.64 8.87 -9.98
CA SER A 133 -11.53 7.80 -10.44
C SER A 133 -11.83 7.87 -11.94
N LYS A 134 -12.04 9.07 -12.48
CA LYS A 134 -12.23 9.27 -13.93
C LYS A 134 -10.99 8.88 -14.74
N TYR A 135 -9.81 9.26 -14.25
CA TYR A 135 -8.55 8.91 -14.92
C TYR A 135 -8.28 7.39 -14.89
N LEU A 136 -8.45 6.74 -13.74
CA LEU A 136 -8.27 5.29 -13.59
C LEU A 136 -9.30 4.48 -14.38
N THR A 137 -10.51 5.00 -14.58
CA THR A 137 -11.51 4.36 -15.44
C THR A 137 -11.06 4.35 -16.91
N LEU A 138 -10.38 5.41 -17.37
CA LEU A 138 -9.85 5.49 -18.73
C LEU A 138 -8.54 4.73 -18.89
N HIS A 139 -7.75 4.63 -17.83
CA HIS A 139 -6.44 4.01 -17.81
C HIS A 139 -6.29 3.06 -16.61
N PRO A 140 -6.80 1.82 -16.70
CA PRO A 140 -6.82 0.89 -15.57
C PRO A 140 -5.44 0.34 -15.19
N GLU A 141 -4.48 0.31 -16.13
CA GLU A 141 -3.17 -0.33 -15.98
C GLU A 141 -2.04 0.67 -15.60
N VAL A 142 -2.38 1.87 -15.14
CA VAL A 142 -1.38 2.90 -14.78
C VAL A 142 -0.81 2.67 -13.39
N ASN A 143 0.49 2.92 -13.25
CA ASN A 143 1.13 2.93 -11.94
C ASN A 143 0.92 4.27 -11.22
N VAL A 144 1.23 4.29 -9.92
CA VAL A 144 1.07 5.47 -9.05
C VAL A 144 1.87 6.66 -9.57
N GLN A 145 3.06 6.42 -10.12
CA GLN A 145 3.96 7.47 -10.60
C GLN A 145 3.36 8.23 -11.78
N ILE A 146 2.74 7.53 -12.74
CA ILE A 146 2.04 8.14 -13.88
C ILE A 146 0.88 9.00 -13.37
N VAL A 147 0.07 8.47 -12.44
CA VAL A 147 -1.07 9.21 -11.87
C VAL A 147 -0.61 10.47 -11.14
N MET A 148 0.50 10.39 -10.39
CA MET A 148 1.09 11.55 -9.71
C MET A 148 1.52 12.64 -10.70
N THR A 149 2.20 12.25 -11.78
CA THR A 149 2.69 13.18 -12.80
C THR A 149 1.54 13.82 -13.59
N GLU A 150 0.57 13.03 -14.05
CA GLU A 150 -0.54 13.52 -14.88
C GLU A 150 -1.54 14.37 -14.11
N LEU A 151 -1.81 14.03 -12.84
CA LEU A 151 -2.77 14.76 -12.01
C LEU A 151 -2.11 15.82 -11.12
N ASN A 152 -0.78 15.95 -11.14
CA ASN A 152 0.01 16.83 -10.29
C ASN A 152 -0.30 16.61 -8.79
N LEU A 153 -0.27 15.35 -8.37
CA LEU A 153 -0.58 14.92 -7.00
C LEU A 153 0.69 14.52 -6.25
N SER A 154 0.71 14.76 -4.94
CA SER A 154 1.76 14.26 -4.05
C SER A 154 1.52 12.78 -3.70
N HIS A 155 2.62 12.08 -3.41
CA HIS A 155 2.55 10.70 -2.98
C HIS A 155 1.84 10.57 -1.63
N SER A 156 0.82 9.71 -1.58
CA SER A 156 0.10 9.39 -0.34
C SER A 156 -0.32 7.93 -0.32
N PHE A 157 -0.48 7.38 0.88
CA PHE A 157 -1.02 6.03 1.09
C PHE A 157 -2.39 5.86 0.39
N ALA A 158 -3.26 6.87 0.49
CA ALA A 158 -4.57 6.85 -0.13
C ALA A 158 -4.49 6.71 -1.66
N LEU A 159 -3.54 7.41 -2.30
CA LEU A 159 -3.35 7.35 -3.74
C LEU A 159 -2.87 5.96 -4.17
N GLU A 160 -1.87 5.42 -3.47
CA GLU A 160 -1.37 4.07 -3.75
C GLU A 160 -2.47 3.01 -3.61
N ALA A 161 -3.23 3.06 -2.51
CA ALA A 161 -4.34 2.15 -2.28
C ALA A 161 -5.40 2.26 -3.39
N ARG A 162 -5.73 3.49 -3.83
CA ARG A 162 -6.70 3.72 -4.91
C ARG A 162 -6.24 3.17 -6.26
N VAL A 163 -4.98 3.39 -6.63
CA VAL A 163 -4.38 2.89 -7.89
C VAL A 163 -4.32 1.36 -7.89
N ARG A 164 -4.03 0.75 -6.73
CA ARG A 164 -4.04 -0.72 -6.54
C ARG A 164 -5.45 -1.30 -6.35
N ASN A 165 -6.49 -0.50 -6.56
CA ASN A 165 -7.90 -0.88 -6.42
C ASN A 165 -8.25 -1.46 -5.03
N ILE A 166 -7.67 -0.94 -3.96
CA ILE A 166 -7.93 -1.34 -2.58
C ILE A 166 -8.97 -0.41 -1.96
N ALA A 167 -10.17 -0.93 -1.70
CA ALA A 167 -11.27 -0.15 -1.15
C ALA A 167 -11.11 0.10 0.36
N PRO A 168 -11.60 1.24 0.90
CA PRO A 168 -11.57 1.52 2.34
C PRO A 168 -12.22 0.43 3.20
N ARG A 169 -13.24 -0.25 2.66
CA ARG A 169 -13.95 -1.36 3.34
C ARG A 169 -13.11 -2.61 3.51
N ASP A 170 -12.09 -2.80 2.68
CA ASP A 170 -11.23 -3.99 2.64
C ASP A 170 -9.94 -3.77 3.43
N LEU A 171 -9.90 -2.72 4.24
CA LEU A 171 -8.77 -2.33 5.05
C LEU A 171 -9.06 -2.50 6.54
N MET A 172 -8.06 -3.02 7.24
CA MET A 172 -8.04 -3.08 8.70
C MET A 172 -6.84 -2.30 9.20
N VAL A 173 -7.03 -1.44 10.21
CA VAL A 173 -5.92 -0.82 10.92
C VAL A 173 -5.67 -1.53 12.24
N HIS A 174 -4.43 -1.95 12.45
CA HIS A 174 -3.94 -2.40 13.74
C HIS A 174 -3.16 -1.27 14.41
N ILE A 175 -3.43 -1.01 15.68
CA ILE A 175 -2.80 0.05 16.47
C ILE A 175 -1.97 -0.56 17.58
N PHE A 176 -0.76 -0.03 17.77
CA PHE A 176 0.13 -0.35 18.88
C PHE A 176 0.39 0.93 19.67
N PRO A 177 -0.38 1.17 20.75
CA PRO A 177 -0.22 2.34 21.59
C PRO A 177 1.14 2.37 22.28
N THR A 178 1.79 3.53 22.27
CA THR A 178 3.01 3.76 23.06
C THR A 178 3.19 5.25 23.31
N ASP A 179 3.57 5.57 24.54
CA ASP A 179 3.90 6.94 24.96
C ASP A 179 5.40 7.22 24.80
N ASN A 180 6.20 6.19 24.47
CA ASN A 180 7.64 6.27 24.28
C ASN A 180 8.01 6.73 22.86
N LEU A 181 7.34 7.77 22.37
CA LEU A 181 7.68 8.38 21.09
C LEU A 181 8.66 9.53 21.30
N PRO A 182 9.75 9.62 20.52
CA PRO A 182 10.67 10.75 20.56
C PRO A 182 9.94 12.09 20.40
N GLN A 183 10.41 13.14 21.06
CA GLN A 183 9.74 14.45 21.01
C GLN A 183 9.87 15.08 19.61
N GLU A 184 10.92 14.69 18.87
CA GLU A 184 11.33 15.17 17.56
C GLU A 184 10.52 14.61 16.38
N ILE A 185 9.46 13.82 16.63
CA ILE A 185 8.57 13.34 15.56
C ILE A 185 7.52 14.37 15.15
N GLY A 186 7.29 15.41 15.96
CA GLY A 186 6.39 16.52 15.64
C GLY A 186 4.93 16.26 15.92
N THR A 187 4.08 17.26 15.69
CA THR A 187 2.62 17.15 15.81
C THR A 187 2.02 16.48 14.57
N ASP A 188 0.76 16.04 14.69
CA ASP A 188 0.01 15.49 13.55
C ASP A 188 -0.78 16.58 12.81
N ASP A 189 -0.38 17.85 12.88
CA ASP A 189 -1.09 18.97 12.25
C ASP A 189 -0.99 18.96 10.71
N GLU A 190 -1.88 19.68 10.05
CA GLU A 190 -2.19 19.59 8.60
C GLU A 190 -1.05 19.98 7.64
N ASP A 191 0.05 20.56 8.15
CA ASP A 191 1.21 20.91 7.33
C ASP A 191 2.06 19.67 6.97
N MET A 192 1.56 18.89 6.01
CA MET A 192 2.27 17.77 5.37
C MET A 192 3.61 18.16 4.73
N GLN A 193 3.96 19.45 4.67
CA GLN A 193 5.22 19.94 4.09
C GLN A 193 6.37 20.02 5.10
N SER A 194 6.10 20.20 6.40
CA SER A 194 7.13 20.15 7.44
C SER A 194 7.16 18.78 8.11
N GLU A 195 7.25 17.73 7.31
CA GLU A 195 7.54 16.41 7.86
C GLU A 195 8.87 16.48 8.61
N GLN A 196 8.79 16.32 9.93
CA GLN A 196 9.96 16.32 10.79
C GLN A 196 10.84 15.16 10.33
N LYS A 197 12.04 15.48 9.84
CA LYS A 197 13.02 14.55 9.24
C LYS A 197 13.16 13.25 10.05
N TYR A 198 13.01 13.34 11.36
CA TYR A 198 13.07 12.23 12.29
C TYR A 198 11.91 11.23 12.14
N ARG A 199 10.65 11.71 12.06
CA ARG A 199 9.48 10.85 11.75
C ARG A 199 9.67 10.12 10.43
N ARG A 200 10.05 10.84 9.36
CA ARG A 200 10.35 10.24 8.05
C ARG A 200 11.38 9.14 8.15
N THR A 201 12.43 9.35 8.95
CA THR A 201 13.52 8.39 9.09
C THR A 201 13.06 7.13 9.83
N LEU A 202 12.28 7.28 10.90
CA LEU A 202 11.70 6.14 11.62
C LEU A 202 10.68 5.38 10.77
N GLU A 203 9.79 6.07 10.07
CA GLU A 203 8.85 5.43 9.15
C GLU A 203 9.58 4.72 8.01
N LYS A 204 10.67 5.28 7.47
CA LYS A 204 11.53 4.59 6.50
C LYS A 204 12.16 3.32 7.08
N LEU A 205 12.67 3.37 8.31
CA LEU A 205 13.21 2.18 8.98
C LEU A 205 12.13 1.10 9.12
N LEU A 206 10.93 1.48 9.55
CA LEU A 206 9.78 0.58 9.65
C LEU A 206 9.38 0.02 8.28
N GLN A 207 9.42 0.84 7.22
CA GLN A 207 9.14 0.40 5.85
C GLN A 207 10.20 -0.59 5.35
N ILE A 208 11.49 -0.40 5.67
CA ILE A 208 12.55 -1.36 5.30
C ILE A 208 12.37 -2.69 6.02
N ILE A 209 11.97 -2.68 7.29
CA ILE A 209 11.82 -3.89 8.10
C ILE A 209 10.53 -4.65 7.73
N ALA A 210 9.43 -3.93 7.55
CA ALA A 210 8.12 -4.52 7.29
C ALA A 210 7.84 -4.80 5.80
N ASP A 211 8.58 -4.13 4.90
CA ASP A 211 8.40 -4.13 3.44
C ASP A 211 6.93 -3.95 3.01
N PRO A 212 6.30 -2.82 3.38
CA PRO A 212 4.88 -2.60 3.13
C PRO A 212 4.59 -2.30 1.66
N ILE A 213 3.41 -2.71 1.21
CA ILE A 213 2.99 -2.64 -0.21
C ILE A 213 2.90 -1.19 -0.73
N CYS A 214 2.42 -0.27 0.11
CA CYS A 214 2.26 1.17 -0.16
C CYS A 214 3.28 2.02 0.63
N GLY A 215 4.52 1.54 0.66
CA GLY A 215 5.65 2.26 1.25
C GLY A 215 6.24 3.29 0.28
N ARG A 216 6.81 4.37 0.84
CA ARG A 216 7.56 5.36 0.05
C ARG A 216 8.90 4.73 -0.35
N ARG A 217 9.02 4.25 -1.59
CA ARG A 217 10.28 3.74 -2.16
C ARG A 217 11.22 4.86 -2.58
#